data_AF-A0A132MVJ2-F1
#
_entry.id   AF-A0A132MVJ2-F1
#
_cell.length_a   1.000
_cell.length_b   1.000
_cell.length_c   1.000
_cell.angle_alpha   90.00
_cell.angle_beta   90.00
_cell.angle_gamma   90.00
#
_symmetry.space_group_name_H-M   'P 1'
#
loop_
_entity.id
_entity.type
_entity.pdbx_description
1 polymer ?
#
loop_
_entity_poly.entity_id
_entity_poly.type
_entity_poly.pdbx_seq_one_letter_code
_entity_poly.pdbx_strand_id
1 'polypeptide(L)'
;MPSLEEIQRTVAEVEQRVAEARRQAAARADQRITEQIRDGLGVVVVDGHASLVAIEFEPESLRKTDERRLAQATLEAIRRAEQRAGRDDSPMGDPR
;
A
#
# COMPACT_ATOMS: atom_id res chain seq x y z
N MET A 1 -1.46 11.55 42.23
CA MET A 1 -1.45 12.63 41.23
C MET A 1 -0.09 12.53 40.54
N PRO A 2 -0.03 12.27 39.23
CA PRO A 2 1.25 12.32 38.52
C PRO A 2 1.84 13.72 38.66
N SER A 3 3.16 13.80 38.84
CA SER A 3 3.89 15.05 38.88
C SER A 3 3.88 15.70 37.49
N LEU A 4 4.02 17.03 37.45
CA LEU A 4 4.09 17.79 36.20
C LEU A 4 5.23 17.28 35.29
N GLU A 5 6.34 16.84 35.87
CA GLU A 5 7.49 16.28 35.18
C GLU A 5 7.17 14.92 34.53
N GLU A 6 6.43 14.05 35.22
CA GLU A 6 5.95 12.78 34.65
C GLU A 6 4.98 13.00 33.49
N ILE A 7 4.10 14.02 33.58
CA ILE A 7 3.21 14.40 32.48
C ILE A 7 4.03 14.90 31.28
N GLN A 8 4.99 15.80 31.50
CA GLN A 8 5.83 16.35 30.44
C GLN A 8 6.65 15.27 29.73
N ARG A 9 7.24 14.34 30.47
CA ARG A 9 7.97 13.19 29.91
C ARG A 9 7.04 12.32 29.06
N THR A 10 5.85 12.01 29.56
CA THR A 10 4.87 11.18 28.82
C THR A 10 4.43 11.86 27.53
N VAL A 11 4.18 13.18 27.57
CA VAL A 11 3.84 13.95 26.37
C VAL A 11 4.97 13.90 25.35
N ALA A 12 6.22 14.12 25.76
CA ALA A 12 7.37 14.05 24.86
C ALA A 12 7.54 12.66 24.22
N GLU A 13 7.34 11.58 24.99
CA GLU A 13 7.38 10.21 24.47
C GLU A 13 6.26 9.95 23.45
N VAL A 14 5.05 10.42 23.72
CA VAL A 14 3.90 10.30 22.79
C VAL A 14 4.15 11.10 21.52
N GLU A 15 4.66 12.33 21.62
CA GLU A 15 4.98 13.16 20.45
C GLU A 15 6.03 12.50 19.57
N GLN A 16 7.09 11.93 20.17
CA GLN A 16 8.12 11.20 19.43
C GLN A 16 7.54 9.98 18.70
N ARG A 17 6.71 9.18 19.39
CA ARG A 17 6.05 8.00 18.79
C ARG A 17 5.11 8.39 17.66
N VAL A 18 4.35 9.48 17.81
CA VAL A 18 3.46 9.99 16.76
C VAL A 18 4.26 10.47 15.55
N ALA A 19 5.37 11.20 15.77
CA ALA A 19 6.22 11.66 14.69
C ALA A 19 6.85 10.49 13.91
N GLU A 20 7.28 9.44 14.62
CA GLU A 20 7.79 8.23 14.01
C GLU A 20 6.72 7.47 13.22
N ALA A 21 5.54 7.25 13.81
CA ALA A 21 4.41 6.62 13.14
C ALA A 21 4.00 7.37 11.87
N ARG A 22 3.99 8.71 11.90
CA ARG A 22 3.71 9.54 10.72
C ARG A 22 4.74 9.35 9.61
N ARG A 23 6.03 9.31 9.96
CA ARG A 23 7.10 9.07 8.98
C ARG A 23 6.97 7.68 8.35
N GLN A 24 6.68 6.66 9.14
CA GLN A 24 6.48 5.29 8.65
C GLN A 24 5.24 5.20 7.74
N ALA A 25 4.13 5.84 8.12
CA ALA A 25 2.92 5.87 7.30
C ALA A 25 3.14 6.59 5.96
N ALA A 26 3.87 7.71 5.97
CA ALA A 26 4.22 8.43 4.75
C ALA A 26 5.14 7.60 3.84
N ALA A 27 6.19 6.99 4.41
CA ALA A 27 7.08 6.12 3.64
C ALA A 27 6.34 4.95 2.99
N ARG A 28 5.29 4.41 3.64
CA ARG A 28 4.44 3.36 3.05
C ARG A 28 3.55 3.88 1.92
N ALA A 29 2.99 5.08 2.06
CA ALA A 29 2.21 5.70 0.99
C ALA A 29 3.07 5.97 -0.27
N ASP A 30 4.36 6.22 -0.09
CA ASP A 30 5.32 6.41 -1.19
C ASP A 30 5.76 5.09 -1.85
N GLN A 31 5.57 3.93 -1.21
CA GLN A 31 5.86 2.65 -1.83
C GLN A 31 4.93 2.42 -3.03
N ARG A 32 5.48 1.86 -4.11
CA ARG A 32 4.72 1.52 -5.31
C ARG A 32 4.90 0.04 -5.61
N ILE A 33 3.80 -0.69 -5.56
CA ILE A 33 3.75 -2.11 -5.88
C ILE A 33 3.08 -2.24 -7.23
N THR A 34 3.87 -2.63 -8.22
CA THR A 34 3.40 -2.80 -9.60
C THR A 34 3.12 -4.26 -9.89
N GLU A 35 1.95 -4.53 -10.47
CA GLU A 35 1.55 -5.84 -10.96
C GLU A 35 1.22 -5.81 -12.42
N GLN A 36 1.70 -6.80 -13.17
CA GLN A 36 1.25 -6.98 -14.53
C GLN A 36 -0.19 -7.50 -14.59
N ILE A 37 -0.96 -6.90 -15.48
CA ILE A 37 -2.21 -7.46 -15.99
C ILE A 37 -1.82 -8.57 -16.97
N ARG A 38 -2.53 -9.70 -16.92
CA ARG A 38 -2.22 -10.87 -17.77
C ARG A 38 -2.20 -10.49 -19.26
N ASP A 39 -1.56 -11.34 -20.05
CA ASP A 39 -1.50 -11.25 -21.50
C ASP A 39 -0.87 -9.93 -22.00
N GLY A 40 -0.03 -9.30 -21.17
CA GLY A 40 0.62 -8.04 -21.51
C GLY A 40 -0.38 -6.89 -21.72
N LEU A 41 -1.55 -6.95 -21.08
CA LEU A 41 -2.60 -5.94 -21.23
C LEU A 41 -2.25 -4.62 -20.54
N GLY A 42 -1.28 -4.62 -19.61
CA GLY A 42 -0.90 -3.43 -18.87
C GLY A 42 -0.35 -3.75 -17.48
N VAL A 43 -0.37 -2.74 -16.62
CA VAL A 43 0.05 -2.82 -15.22
C VAL A 43 -0.94 -2.12 -14.29
N VAL A 44 -1.02 -2.61 -13.07
CA VAL A 44 -1.73 -2.00 -11.93
C VAL A 44 -0.69 -1.57 -10.92
N VAL A 45 -0.84 -0.38 -10.36
CA VAL A 45 0.02 0.15 -9.30
C VAL A 45 -0.82 0.43 -8.07
N VAL A 46 -0.44 -0.17 -6.95
CA VAL A 46 -0.98 0.12 -5.62
C VAL A 46 0.10 0.72 -4.73
N ASP A 47 -0.29 1.44 -3.69
CA ASP A 47 0.63 1.91 -2.66
C ASP A 47 0.86 0.85 -1.57
N GLY A 48 1.74 1.15 -0.60
CA GLY A 48 2.02 0.28 0.54
C GLY A 48 0.85 0.12 1.53
N HIS A 49 -0.27 0.83 1.33
CA HIS A 49 -1.52 0.65 2.08
C HIS A 49 -2.57 -0.12 1.25
N ALA A 50 -2.14 -0.78 0.17
CA ALA A 50 -3.01 -1.49 -0.78
C ALA A 50 -4.05 -0.58 -1.47
N SER A 51 -3.84 0.75 -1.50
CA SER A 51 -4.70 1.66 -2.22
C SER A 51 -4.32 1.71 -3.69
N LEU A 52 -5.31 1.63 -4.58
CA LEU A 52 -5.09 1.74 -6.02
C LEU A 52 -4.61 3.15 -6.40
N VAL A 53 -3.46 3.24 -7.06
CA VAL A 53 -2.86 4.52 -7.46
C VAL A 53 -2.96 4.73 -8.97
N ALA A 54 -2.69 3.71 -9.77
CA ALA A 54 -2.74 3.80 -11.22
C ALA A 54 -3.10 2.46 -11.86
N ILE A 55 -3.70 2.54 -13.05
CA ILE A 55 -3.84 1.42 -13.98
C ILE A 55 -3.42 1.95 -15.35
N GLU A 56 -2.44 1.29 -15.95
CA GLU A 56 -1.93 1.62 -17.27
C GLU A 56 -2.17 0.43 -18.18
N PHE A 57 -2.73 0.67 -19.36
CA PHE A 57 -2.99 -0.37 -20.34
C PHE A 57 -2.09 -0.21 -21.56
N GLU A 58 -1.73 -1.34 -22.16
CA GLU A 58 -0.99 -1.39 -23.41
C GLU A 58 -1.98 -1.36 -24.59
N PRO A 59 -2.10 -0.25 -25.35
CA PRO A 59 -3.13 -0.08 -26.36
C PRO A 59 -3.08 -1.14 -27.47
N GLU A 60 -1.90 -1.65 -27.81
CA GLU A 60 -1.76 -2.70 -28.83
C GLU A 60 -2.37 -4.03 -28.38
N SER A 61 -2.21 -4.37 -27.09
CA SER A 61 -2.76 -5.57 -26.49
C SER A 61 -4.28 -5.47 -26.30
N LEU A 62 -4.80 -4.27 -26.01
CA LEU A 62 -6.24 -4.03 -25.87
C LEU A 62 -7.03 -4.34 -27.14
N ARG A 63 -6.44 -4.10 -28.32
CA ARG A 63 -7.10 -4.40 -29.61
C ARG A 63 -7.39 -5.89 -29.82
N LYS A 64 -6.71 -6.76 -29.07
CA LYS A 64 -6.79 -8.23 -29.20
C LYS A 64 -7.58 -8.88 -28.06
N THR A 65 -8.11 -8.07 -27.14
CA THR A 65 -8.89 -8.55 -26.00
C THR A 65 -10.34 -8.10 -26.10
N ASP A 66 -11.20 -8.72 -25.29
CA ASP A 66 -12.58 -8.29 -25.09
C ASP A 66 -12.75 -7.69 -23.69
N GLU A 67 -13.83 -6.92 -23.52
CA GLU A 67 -14.14 -6.21 -22.27
C GLU A 67 -14.18 -7.15 -21.05
N ARG A 68 -14.77 -8.33 -21.20
CA ARG A 68 -14.97 -9.27 -20.10
C ARG A 68 -13.63 -9.84 -19.63
N ARG A 69 -12.76 -10.22 -20.58
CA ARG A 69 -11.41 -10.69 -20.27
C ARG A 69 -10.56 -9.59 -19.66
N LEU A 70 -10.63 -8.38 -20.19
CA LEU A 70 -9.91 -7.23 -19.64
C LEU A 70 -10.34 -6.95 -18.18
N ALA A 71 -11.64 -6.90 -17.91
CA ALA A 71 -12.17 -6.65 -16.58
C ALA A 71 -11.71 -7.72 -15.59
N GLN A 72 -11.80 -9.00 -15.99
CA GLN A 72 -11.36 -10.10 -15.14
C GLN A 72 -9.85 -10.06 -14.89
N ALA A 73 -9.03 -9.88 -15.94
CA ALA A 73 -7.58 -9.83 -15.80
C ALA A 73 -7.11 -8.66 -14.93
N THR A 74 -7.77 -7.50 -15.06
CA THR A 74 -7.50 -6.30 -14.27
C THR A 74 -7.86 -6.53 -12.80
N LEU A 75 -9.06 -7.06 -12.52
CA LEU A 75 -9.48 -7.37 -11.15
C LEU A 75 -8.54 -8.37 -10.47
N GLU A 76 -8.10 -9.39 -11.21
CA GLU A 76 -7.14 -10.36 -10.69
C GLU A 76 -5.76 -9.72 -10.43
N ALA A 77 -5.32 -8.76 -11.25
CA ALA A 77 -4.09 -8.02 -11.03
C ALA A 77 -4.17 -7.11 -9.80
N ILE A 78 -5.29 -6.39 -9.63
CA ILE A 78 -5.57 -5.58 -8.44
C ILE A 78 -5.48 -6.44 -7.18
N ARG A 79 -6.20 -7.57 -7.12
CA ARG A 79 -6.17 -8.46 -5.95
C ARG A 79 -4.77 -8.98 -5.63
N ARG A 80 -3.95 -9.28 -6.65
CA ARG A 80 -2.55 -9.69 -6.42
C ARG A 80 -1.70 -8.53 -5.91
N ALA A 81 -1.93 -7.32 -6.39
CA ALA A 81 -1.23 -6.12 -5.94
C ALA A 81 -1.57 -5.83 -4.47
N GLU A 82 -2.86 -5.82 -4.14
CA GLU A 82 -3.37 -5.65 -2.77
C GLU A 82 -2.85 -6.74 -1.83
N GLN A 83 -2.85 -8.01 -2.24
CA GLN A 83 -2.33 -9.10 -1.41
C GLN A 83 -0.83 -8.97 -1.13
N ARG A 84 -0.05 -8.41 -2.06
CA ARG A 84 1.38 -8.19 -1.85
C ARG A 84 1.62 -7.02 -0.92
N ALA A 85 0.87 -5.92 -1.10
CA ALA A 85 0.87 -4.80 -0.17
C ALA A 85 0.47 -5.24 1.25
N GLY A 86 -0.57 -6.08 1.38
CA GLY A 86 -1.04 -6.60 2.67
C GLY A 86 -0.10 -7.62 3.33
N ARG A 87 0.79 -8.29 2.58
CA ARG A 87 1.84 -9.12 3.19
C ARG A 87 2.93 -8.27 3.84
N ASP A 88 3.25 -7.13 3.22
CA ASP A 88 4.17 -6.14 3.77
C ASP A 88 3.53 -5.36 4.95
N ASP A 89 2.20 -5.44 5.09
CA ASP A 89 1.43 -4.94 6.23
C ASP A 89 1.41 -5.89 7.45
N SER A 90 2.08 -7.05 7.38
CA SER A 90 2.29 -7.86 8.59
C SER A 90 2.97 -6.99 9.65
N PRO A 91 2.35 -6.81 10.84
CA PRO A 91 2.88 -5.93 11.85
C PRO A 91 4.30 -6.38 12.19
N MET A 92 5.23 -5.45 12.05
CA MET A 92 6.54 -5.50 12.65
C MET A 92 6.35 -6.02 14.07
N GLY A 93 7.00 -7.16 14.35
CA GLY A 93 6.67 -8.04 15.45
C GLY A 93 6.44 -7.33 16.77
N ASP A 94 5.41 -7.80 17.46
CA ASP A 94 5.19 -7.64 18.89
C ASP A 94 6.53 -7.57 19.63
N PRO A 95 6.97 -6.39 20.11
CA PRO A 95 8.10 -6.33 21.00
C PRO A 95 7.57 -6.83 22.35
N ARG A 96 7.85 -8.10 22.61
CA ARG A 96 7.71 -8.82 23.89
C ARG A 96 7.48 -7.95 25.13
#